data_AF-A0A844CEX7-F1
#
_entry.id   AF-A0A844CEX7-F1
#
_cell.length_a   1.000
_cell.length_b   1.000
_cell.length_c   1.000
_cell.angle_alpha   90.00
_cell.angle_beta   90.00
_cell.angle_gamma   90.00
#
_symmetry.space_group_name_H-M   'P 1'
#
loop_
_entity.id
_entity.type
_entity.pdbx_description
1 polymer ?
#
loop_
_entity_poly.entity_id
_entity_poly.type
_entity_poly.pdbx_seq_one_letter_code
_entity_poly.pdbx_strand_id
1 'polypeptide(L)'
;MTIRKHRRCLGALVLTSAIASLPAFAQQADPVSELPAIEDRIAEAQQTIAQFDGGAIQSLAQYRLEVLRLNRALIENRALGDAAGLTPELVVPSVEPDPDRAAEILADIENQQRAIKTARREAETSGGLVQALALSRLETEKLTLAQLRLAWLQAQYGIATPQITAGAPPEVASPDSTPEDGDAGVASDVPWADPDHPEIDYAAEPFPSLAESDFRFKGWFAIKETRAAVDDSPKVLAINFSAFDTKAFSGQRRLLLQCVEGTPSVVYDTGDIILSDFQSNTIPVVVRIDDAAAENQSWSQLTNNKGGGLFGERGLRFIRSLYDAETLFLRAEGKRGREYDARFDLAGVRASAEAVAAACGVSLLDLDRDDYRAIQTLLNNAGFNAGTPDGVWGSGSQSAMKAFQEANDLPATGAPDRATLEAMGISF
;
A
#
# COMPACT_ATOMS: atom_id res chain seq x y z
N MET A 1 -49.80 -75.82 36.73
CA MET A 1 -49.16 -76.47 35.56
C MET A 1 -47.97 -75.59 35.16
N THR A 2 -46.81 -75.65 35.83
CA THR A 2 -45.67 -76.56 35.55
C THR A 2 -45.45 -76.72 34.04
N ILE A 3 -44.34 -76.22 33.47
CA ILE A 3 -43.05 -76.94 33.41
C ILE A 3 -41.87 -75.96 33.18
N ARG A 4 -40.81 -76.17 33.98
CA ARG A 4 -39.42 -75.68 33.87
C ARG A 4 -38.72 -76.20 32.60
N LYS A 5 -37.67 -75.49 32.14
CA LYS A 5 -36.34 -75.99 31.66
C LYS A 5 -35.58 -74.76 31.08
N HIS A 6 -34.28 -74.50 31.22
CA HIS A 6 -33.15 -75.02 31.99
C HIS A 6 -32.06 -73.91 31.94
N ARG A 7 -31.29 -73.75 33.02
CA ARG A 7 -30.01 -73.00 33.05
C ARG A 7 -28.92 -73.77 32.31
N ARG A 8 -28.07 -73.07 31.53
CA ARG A 8 -26.62 -73.33 31.43
C ARG A 8 -25.85 -72.01 31.26
N CYS A 9 -24.94 -71.75 32.18
CA CYS A 9 -23.84 -70.78 32.08
C CYS A 9 -22.81 -71.28 31.07
N LEU A 10 -22.21 -70.37 30.28
CA LEU A 10 -20.76 -70.26 30.05
C LEU A 10 -20.47 -69.03 29.17
N GLY A 11 -19.39 -68.29 29.49
CA GLY A 11 -18.72 -67.41 28.54
C GLY A 11 -18.78 -65.92 28.86
N ALA A 12 -17.76 -65.43 29.56
CA ALA A 12 -17.48 -64.01 29.72
C ALA A 12 -17.12 -63.36 28.39
N LEU A 13 -17.65 -62.16 28.13
CA LEU A 13 -17.00 -61.16 27.29
C LEU A 13 -17.51 -59.77 27.70
N VAL A 14 -16.75 -59.09 28.55
CA VAL A 14 -16.90 -57.66 28.80
C VAL A 14 -16.34 -56.95 27.57
N LEU A 15 -17.19 -56.52 26.64
CA LEU A 15 -16.80 -55.52 25.64
C LEU A 15 -16.99 -54.14 26.26
N THR A 16 -15.89 -53.60 26.78
CA THR A 16 -15.68 -52.17 26.93
C THR A 16 -15.67 -51.53 25.56
N SER A 17 -16.83 -51.07 25.08
CA SER A 17 -16.90 -50.17 23.91
C SER A 17 -16.64 -48.74 24.37
N ALA A 18 -15.35 -48.42 24.55
CA ALA A 18 -14.87 -47.05 24.49
C ALA A 18 -14.62 -46.72 23.01
N ILE A 19 -15.63 -46.14 22.34
CA ILE A 19 -15.38 -45.42 21.08
C ILE A 19 -15.40 -43.96 21.47
N ALA A 20 -14.20 -43.39 21.47
CA ALA A 20 -13.94 -41.98 21.72
C ALA A 20 -14.80 -41.12 20.79
N SER A 21 -15.59 -40.23 21.39
CA SER A 21 -16.08 -39.04 20.73
C SER A 21 -14.88 -38.18 20.36
N LEU A 22 -14.45 -38.25 19.10
CA LEU A 22 -13.50 -37.30 18.54
C LEU A 22 -14.12 -35.90 18.57
N PRO A 23 -13.36 -34.87 18.95
CA PRO A 23 -13.82 -33.49 18.79
C PRO A 23 -14.01 -33.21 17.30
N ALA A 24 -15.09 -32.52 16.96
CA ALA A 24 -15.34 -32.00 15.63
C ALA A 24 -14.30 -30.92 15.29
N PHE A 25 -13.12 -31.35 14.85
CA PHE A 25 -12.17 -30.49 14.16
C PHE A 25 -12.75 -30.16 12.78
N ALA A 26 -12.83 -28.86 12.50
CA ALA A 26 -13.05 -28.20 11.22
C ALA A 26 -13.34 -29.13 10.05
N GLN A 27 -14.61 -29.18 9.63
CA GLN A 27 -14.96 -29.60 8.29
C GLN A 27 -14.28 -28.60 7.34
N GLN A 28 -13.15 -28.99 6.73
CA GLN A 28 -12.47 -28.21 5.70
C GLN A 28 -13.51 -27.90 4.61
N ALA A 29 -13.90 -26.64 4.48
CA ALA A 29 -14.76 -26.20 3.40
C ALA A 29 -14.02 -26.49 2.08
N ASP A 30 -14.62 -27.30 1.22
CA ASP A 30 -14.07 -27.63 -0.09
C ASP A 30 -14.02 -26.35 -0.95
N PRO A 31 -12.85 -25.87 -1.39
CA PRO A 31 -12.73 -24.68 -2.23
C PRO A 31 -13.58 -24.76 -3.50
N VAL A 32 -13.77 -25.96 -4.04
CA VAL A 32 -14.56 -26.23 -5.26
C VAL A 32 -16.03 -25.82 -5.07
N SER A 33 -16.53 -25.86 -3.84
CA SER A 33 -17.90 -25.46 -3.52
C SER A 33 -18.22 -23.98 -3.80
N GLU A 34 -17.19 -23.13 -3.92
CA GLU A 34 -17.33 -21.70 -4.23
C GLU A 34 -17.45 -21.40 -5.74
N LEU A 35 -17.09 -22.37 -6.61
CA LEU A 35 -17.05 -22.17 -8.07
C LEU A 35 -18.40 -21.75 -8.67
N PRO A 36 -19.55 -22.41 -8.37
CA PRO A 36 -20.82 -22.03 -8.97
C PRO A 36 -21.19 -20.57 -8.68
N ALA A 37 -20.95 -20.13 -7.44
CA ALA A 37 -21.23 -18.76 -7.05
C ALA A 37 -20.30 -17.74 -7.73
N ILE A 38 -19.06 -18.11 -8.07
CA ILE A 38 -18.14 -17.25 -8.83
C ILE A 38 -18.57 -17.18 -10.30
N GLU A 39 -19.01 -18.29 -10.89
CA GLU A 39 -19.52 -18.33 -12.27
C GLU A 39 -20.76 -17.44 -12.44
N ASP A 40 -21.70 -17.49 -11.49
CA ASP A 40 -22.87 -16.60 -11.49
C ASP A 40 -22.46 -15.11 -11.51
N ARG A 41 -21.42 -14.75 -10.76
CA ARG A 41 -20.90 -13.37 -10.69
C ARG A 41 -20.13 -12.96 -11.94
N ILE A 42 -19.44 -13.91 -12.58
CA ILE A 42 -18.81 -13.70 -13.90
C ILE A 42 -19.89 -13.38 -14.92
N ALA A 43 -20.99 -14.14 -14.95
CA ALA A 43 -22.12 -13.89 -15.83
C ALA A 43 -22.76 -12.52 -15.55
N GLU A 44 -22.95 -12.14 -14.28
CA GLU A 44 -23.45 -10.80 -13.91
C GLU A 44 -22.51 -9.67 -14.39
N ALA A 45 -21.19 -9.84 -14.27
CA ALA A 45 -20.22 -8.88 -14.77
C ALA A 45 -20.26 -8.75 -16.30
N GLN A 46 -20.32 -9.86 -17.02
CA GLN A 46 -20.47 -9.85 -18.49
C GLN A 46 -21.76 -9.17 -18.93
N GLN A 47 -22.88 -9.45 -18.25
CA GLN A 47 -24.15 -8.78 -18.52
C GLN A 47 -24.05 -7.28 -18.29
N THR A 48 -23.38 -6.85 -17.22
CA THR A 48 -23.17 -5.42 -16.93
C THR A 48 -22.34 -4.78 -18.03
N ILE A 49 -21.23 -5.40 -18.46
CA ILE A 49 -20.38 -4.88 -19.56
C ILE A 49 -21.18 -4.71 -20.86
N ALA A 50 -22.07 -5.66 -21.17
CA ALA A 50 -22.92 -5.62 -22.35
C ALA A 50 -24.04 -4.56 -22.30
N GLN A 51 -24.39 -4.06 -21.11
CA GLN A 51 -25.45 -3.05 -20.93
C GLN A 51 -24.95 -1.61 -21.14
N PHE A 52 -23.64 -1.36 -21.09
CA PHE A 52 -23.06 -0.02 -21.16
C PHE A 52 -22.04 0.07 -22.29
N ASP A 53 -22.25 1.00 -23.22
CA ASP A 53 -21.32 1.31 -24.32
C ASP A 53 -20.25 2.34 -23.86
N GLY A 54 -19.41 1.95 -22.89
CA GLY A 54 -18.35 2.81 -22.36
C GLY A 54 -18.60 3.37 -20.95
N GLY A 55 -17.66 4.17 -20.46
CA GLY A 55 -17.77 4.91 -19.20
C GLY A 55 -17.34 4.15 -17.95
N ALA A 56 -17.49 4.81 -16.79
CA ALA A 56 -16.98 4.31 -15.51
C ALA A 56 -17.59 2.97 -15.09
N ILE A 57 -18.90 2.78 -15.31
CA ILE A 57 -19.61 1.55 -14.97
C ILE A 57 -19.06 0.36 -15.78
N GLN A 58 -18.88 0.52 -17.10
CA GLN A 58 -18.32 -0.53 -17.94
C GLN A 58 -16.88 -0.87 -17.54
N SER A 59 -16.06 0.16 -17.25
CA SER A 59 -14.65 -0.01 -16.86
C SER A 59 -14.53 -0.76 -15.52
N LEU A 60 -15.37 -0.43 -14.54
CA LEU A 60 -15.42 -1.13 -13.25
C LEU A 60 -15.89 -2.58 -13.41
N ALA A 61 -16.89 -2.83 -14.27
CA ALA A 61 -17.38 -4.17 -14.55
C ALA A 61 -16.34 -5.05 -15.26
N GLN A 62 -15.54 -4.47 -16.17
CA GLN A 62 -14.40 -5.15 -16.82
C GLN A 62 -13.34 -5.55 -15.79
N TYR A 63 -12.96 -4.63 -14.90
CA TYR A 63 -11.98 -4.94 -13.87
C TYR A 63 -12.50 -6.01 -12.90
N ARG A 64 -13.78 -5.94 -12.50
CA ARG A 64 -14.42 -6.98 -11.68
C ARG A 64 -14.37 -8.35 -12.38
N LEU A 65 -14.64 -8.40 -13.69
CA LEU A 65 -14.61 -9.64 -14.46
C LEU A 65 -13.22 -10.32 -14.40
N GLU A 66 -12.14 -9.55 -14.52
CA GLU A 66 -10.78 -10.09 -14.43
C GLU A 66 -10.45 -10.63 -13.04
N VAL A 67 -10.83 -9.92 -11.98
CA VAL A 67 -10.66 -10.40 -10.60
C VAL A 67 -11.45 -11.69 -10.35
N LEU A 68 -12.68 -11.79 -10.85
CA LEU A 68 -13.49 -13.01 -10.70
C LEU A 68 -12.93 -14.20 -11.48
N ARG A 69 -12.37 -13.96 -12.67
CA ARG A 69 -11.66 -15.00 -13.46
C ARG A 69 -10.43 -15.51 -12.75
N LEU A 70 -9.66 -14.60 -12.14
CA LEU A 70 -8.52 -14.98 -11.31
C LEU A 70 -8.97 -15.85 -10.14
N ASN A 71 -9.99 -15.43 -9.38
CA ASN A 71 -10.53 -16.22 -8.26
C ASN A 71 -10.93 -17.63 -8.69
N ARG A 72 -11.61 -17.77 -9.85
CA ARG A 72 -11.99 -19.06 -10.41
C ARG A 72 -10.76 -19.93 -10.73
N ALA A 73 -9.80 -19.38 -11.46
CA ALA A 73 -8.60 -20.10 -11.88
C ALA A 73 -7.77 -20.62 -10.69
N LEU A 74 -7.69 -19.85 -9.60
CA LEU A 74 -7.00 -20.28 -8.37
C LEU A 74 -7.66 -21.50 -7.73
N ILE A 75 -8.99 -21.52 -7.68
CA ILE A 75 -9.75 -22.64 -7.11
C ILE A 75 -9.64 -23.87 -8.02
N GLU A 76 -9.76 -23.69 -9.34
CA GLU A 76 -9.62 -24.77 -10.33
C GLU A 76 -8.23 -25.41 -10.28
N ASN A 77 -7.16 -24.60 -10.23
CA ASN A 77 -5.78 -25.09 -10.13
C ASN A 77 -5.56 -25.91 -8.85
N ARG A 78 -6.14 -25.48 -7.73
CA ARG A 78 -6.06 -26.23 -6.47
C ARG A 78 -6.80 -27.55 -6.55
N ALA A 79 -8.01 -27.56 -7.09
CA ALA A 79 -8.82 -28.76 -7.27
C ALA A 79 -8.09 -29.83 -8.11
N LEU A 80 -7.37 -29.39 -9.15
CA LEU A 80 -6.54 -30.27 -9.98
C LEU A 80 -5.34 -30.83 -9.22
N GLY A 81 -4.70 -30.04 -8.36
CA GLY A 81 -3.60 -30.48 -7.48
C GLY A 81 -4.06 -31.54 -6.47
N ASP A 82 -5.20 -31.30 -5.81
CA ASP A 82 -5.80 -32.23 -4.84
C ASP A 82 -6.22 -33.54 -5.51
N ALA A 83 -6.81 -33.48 -6.72
CA ALA A 83 -7.22 -34.66 -7.49
C ALA A 83 -6.04 -35.49 -8.03
N ALA A 84 -4.88 -34.87 -8.26
CA ALA A 84 -3.66 -35.54 -8.71
C ALA A 84 -2.92 -36.27 -7.58
N GLY A 85 -3.39 -36.20 -6.33
CA GLY A 85 -2.75 -36.84 -5.17
C GLY A 85 -1.37 -36.25 -4.84
N LEU A 86 -1.07 -35.06 -5.36
CA LEU A 86 0.14 -34.32 -5.04
C LEU A 86 0.00 -33.79 -3.61
N THR A 87 0.60 -34.49 -2.66
CA THR A 87 0.92 -33.86 -1.37
C THR A 87 1.91 -32.73 -1.68
N PRO A 88 1.69 -31.49 -1.20
CA PRO A 88 2.57 -30.40 -1.58
C PRO A 88 3.90 -30.56 -0.84
N GLU A 89 4.84 -31.26 -1.45
CA GLU A 89 6.25 -30.89 -1.37
C GLU A 89 6.50 -29.81 -2.44
N LEU A 90 5.79 -28.69 -2.28
CA LEU A 90 5.93 -27.54 -3.16
C LEU A 90 6.81 -26.54 -2.41
N VAL A 91 8.11 -26.56 -2.70
CA VAL A 91 9.01 -25.45 -2.37
C VAL A 91 8.70 -24.31 -3.33
N VAL A 92 7.59 -23.63 -3.07
CA VAL A 92 7.25 -22.28 -3.53
C VAL A 92 7.01 -21.50 -2.24
N PRO A 93 7.28 -20.18 -2.15
CA PRO A 93 7.01 -19.42 -0.93
C PRO A 93 5.53 -19.59 -0.58
N SER A 94 5.25 -20.51 0.34
CA SER A 94 3.91 -20.81 0.77
C SER A 94 3.57 -19.71 1.75
N VAL A 95 2.59 -18.88 1.40
CA VAL A 95 1.94 -18.06 2.40
C VAL A 95 1.30 -19.05 3.34
N GLU A 96 1.82 -19.17 4.56
CA GLU A 96 1.27 -20.09 5.54
C GLU A 96 -0.21 -19.74 5.77
N PRO A 97 -1.15 -20.71 5.66
CA PRO A 97 -2.57 -20.44 5.87
C PRO A 97 -2.82 -19.78 7.22
N ASP A 98 -3.53 -18.66 7.23
CA ASP A 98 -3.87 -17.86 8.40
C ASP A 98 -5.40 -17.92 8.62
N PRO A 99 -5.88 -18.90 9.41
CA PRO A 99 -7.31 -19.12 9.61
C PRO A 99 -7.99 -18.00 10.41
N ASP A 100 -7.24 -17.31 11.28
CA ASP A 100 -7.77 -16.20 12.07
C ASP A 100 -8.02 -14.99 11.16
N ARG A 101 -7.05 -14.66 10.29
CA ARG A 101 -7.22 -13.65 9.24
C ARG A 101 -8.33 -14.01 8.25
N ALA A 102 -8.47 -15.28 7.88
CA ALA A 102 -9.57 -15.73 7.02
C ALA A 102 -10.94 -15.52 7.68
N ALA A 103 -11.06 -15.77 8.98
CA ALA A 103 -12.29 -15.52 9.73
C ALA A 103 -12.65 -14.02 9.81
N GLU A 104 -11.65 -13.15 9.94
CA GLU A 104 -11.85 -11.70 9.90
C GLU A 104 -12.36 -11.23 8.54
N ILE A 105 -11.71 -11.66 7.45
CA ILE A 105 -12.11 -11.29 6.08
C ILE A 105 -13.52 -11.80 5.78
N LEU A 106 -13.93 -12.96 6.32
CA LEU A 106 -15.29 -13.48 6.17
C LEU A 106 -16.34 -12.50 6.74
N ALA A 107 -16.08 -11.91 7.90
CA ALA A 107 -16.96 -10.91 8.49
C ALA A 107 -17.06 -9.64 7.61
N ASP A 108 -15.98 -9.29 6.91
CA ASP A 108 -15.95 -8.17 5.98
C ASP A 108 -16.66 -8.48 4.66
N ILE A 109 -16.57 -9.72 4.18
CA ILE A 109 -17.38 -10.22 3.07
C ILE A 109 -18.87 -10.08 3.38
N GLU A 110 -19.30 -10.44 4.60
CA GLU A 110 -20.70 -10.26 5.01
C GLU A 110 -21.11 -8.78 5.07
N ASN A 111 -20.23 -7.90 5.58
CA ASN A 111 -20.45 -6.46 5.58
C ASN A 111 -20.58 -5.93 4.15
N GLN A 112 -19.71 -6.38 3.25
CA GLN A 112 -19.70 -5.97 1.85
C GLN A 112 -20.95 -6.43 1.11
N GLN A 113 -21.46 -7.63 1.42
CA GLN A 113 -22.75 -8.09 0.89
C GLN A 113 -23.91 -7.22 1.36
N ARG A 114 -23.89 -6.74 2.61
CA ARG A 114 -24.88 -5.76 3.11
C ARG A 114 -24.77 -4.42 2.37
N ALA A 115 -23.55 -3.93 2.12
CA ALA A 115 -23.31 -2.69 1.37
C ALA A 115 -23.83 -2.79 -0.06
N ILE A 116 -23.56 -3.90 -0.77
CA ILE A 116 -24.10 -4.18 -2.11
C ILE A 116 -25.63 -4.15 -2.11
N LYS A 117 -26.28 -4.72 -1.09
CA LYS A 117 -27.74 -4.70 -0.98
C LYS A 117 -28.29 -3.27 -0.82
N THR A 118 -27.60 -2.42 -0.07
CA THR A 118 -27.96 -1.01 0.08
C THR A 118 -27.75 -0.23 -1.23
N ALA A 119 -26.56 -0.34 -1.85
CA ALA A 119 -26.25 0.32 -3.10
C ALA A 119 -27.18 -0.11 -4.25
N ARG A 120 -27.60 -1.39 -4.27
CA ARG A 120 -28.58 -1.91 -5.23
C ARG A 120 -29.94 -1.22 -5.07
N ARG A 121 -30.43 -1.09 -3.84
CA ARG A 121 -31.70 -0.38 -3.56
C ARG A 121 -31.61 1.08 -4.00
N GLU A 122 -30.51 1.76 -3.69
CA GLU A 122 -30.28 3.16 -4.12
C GLU A 122 -30.36 3.29 -5.65
N ALA A 123 -29.72 2.39 -6.39
CA ALA A 123 -29.75 2.36 -7.85
C ALA A 123 -31.14 2.02 -8.43
N GLU A 124 -31.90 1.14 -7.78
CA GLU A 124 -33.26 0.78 -8.18
C GLU A 124 -34.28 1.91 -7.92
N THR A 125 -34.06 2.72 -6.88
CA THR A 125 -34.98 3.81 -6.50
C THR A 125 -34.64 5.17 -7.11
N SER A 126 -33.49 5.30 -7.76
CA SER A 126 -33.01 6.56 -8.34
C SER A 126 -33.30 6.65 -9.84
N GLY A 127 -33.41 7.87 -10.38
CA GLY A 127 -33.57 8.13 -11.82
C GLY A 127 -32.50 9.07 -12.38
N GLY A 128 -32.28 9.00 -13.70
CA GLY A 128 -31.39 9.92 -14.42
C GLY A 128 -29.94 9.86 -13.95
N LEU A 129 -29.29 11.03 -13.78
CA LEU A 129 -27.87 11.10 -13.38
C LEU A 129 -27.61 10.53 -11.98
N VAL A 130 -28.56 10.65 -11.06
CA VAL A 130 -28.44 10.06 -9.70
C VAL A 130 -28.42 8.53 -9.79
N GLN A 131 -29.20 7.96 -10.71
CA GLN A 131 -29.19 6.53 -10.98
C GLN A 131 -27.84 6.08 -11.55
N ALA A 132 -27.23 6.86 -12.45
CA ALA A 132 -25.93 6.54 -13.02
C ALA A 132 -24.82 6.53 -11.95
N LEU A 133 -24.84 7.49 -11.02
CA LEU A 133 -23.92 7.53 -9.88
C LEU A 133 -24.15 6.36 -8.91
N ALA A 134 -25.40 6.03 -8.61
CA ALA A 134 -25.77 4.91 -7.76
C ALA A 134 -25.36 3.55 -8.38
N LEU A 135 -25.46 3.40 -9.70
CA LEU A 135 -24.99 2.23 -10.43
C LEU A 135 -23.45 2.13 -10.41
N SER A 136 -22.75 3.25 -10.58
CA SER A 136 -21.27 3.29 -10.44
C SER A 136 -20.84 2.86 -9.04
N ARG A 137 -21.54 3.34 -8.01
CA ARG A 137 -21.32 2.90 -6.62
C ARG A 137 -21.56 1.40 -6.47
N LEU A 138 -22.71 0.89 -6.94
CA LEU A 138 -23.04 -0.54 -6.87
C LEU A 138 -21.94 -1.41 -7.51
N GLU A 139 -21.41 -1.01 -8.66
CA GLU A 139 -20.33 -1.74 -9.33
C GLU A 139 -19.01 -1.70 -8.55
N THR A 140 -18.71 -0.57 -7.91
CA THR A 140 -17.57 -0.44 -7.00
C THR A 140 -17.70 -1.39 -5.80
N GLU A 141 -18.88 -1.44 -5.17
CA GLU A 141 -19.13 -2.34 -4.02
C GLU A 141 -18.97 -3.83 -4.41
N LYS A 142 -19.41 -4.21 -5.61
CA LYS A 142 -19.25 -5.58 -6.13
C LYS A 142 -17.79 -5.91 -6.46
N LEU A 143 -17.03 -4.94 -6.94
CA LEU A 143 -15.60 -5.09 -7.17
C LEU A 143 -14.84 -5.32 -5.86
N THR A 144 -15.12 -4.52 -4.83
CA THR A 144 -14.54 -4.70 -3.49
C THR A 144 -14.85 -6.09 -2.93
N LEU A 145 -16.07 -6.62 -3.13
CA LEU A 145 -16.41 -7.99 -2.74
C LEU A 145 -15.55 -9.04 -3.46
N ALA A 146 -15.27 -8.85 -4.74
CA ALA A 146 -14.43 -9.77 -5.50
C ALA A 146 -12.99 -9.78 -4.98
N GLN A 147 -12.45 -8.62 -4.61
CA GLN A 147 -11.13 -8.46 -4.00
C GLN A 147 -11.06 -9.04 -2.57
N LEU A 148 -12.08 -8.81 -1.74
CA LEU A 148 -12.15 -9.40 -0.40
C LEU A 148 -12.17 -10.92 -0.45
N ARG A 149 -12.87 -11.51 -1.43
CA ARG A 149 -12.86 -12.96 -1.63
C ARG A 149 -11.52 -13.47 -2.13
N LEU A 150 -10.80 -12.71 -2.95
CA LEU A 150 -9.43 -13.04 -3.32
C LEU A 150 -8.53 -13.08 -2.08
N ALA A 151 -8.59 -12.06 -1.24
CA ALA A 151 -7.83 -11.98 0.01
C ALA A 151 -8.19 -13.11 0.98
N TRP A 152 -9.48 -13.47 1.05
CA TRP A 152 -9.94 -14.61 1.85
C TRP A 152 -9.37 -15.94 1.34
N LEU A 153 -9.37 -16.17 0.02
CA LEU A 153 -8.80 -17.38 -0.58
C LEU A 153 -7.28 -17.47 -0.29
N GLN A 154 -6.58 -16.35 -0.32
CA GLN A 154 -5.16 -16.28 0.05
C GLN A 154 -4.94 -16.63 1.53
N ALA A 155 -5.69 -16.00 2.44
CA ALA A 155 -5.55 -16.25 3.88
C ALA A 155 -5.95 -17.68 4.28
N GLN A 156 -7.07 -18.18 3.75
CA GLN A 156 -7.62 -19.49 4.11
C GLN A 156 -6.80 -20.65 3.55
N TYR A 157 -6.21 -20.49 2.35
CA TYR A 157 -5.65 -21.61 1.59
C TYR A 157 -4.17 -21.44 1.21
N GLY A 158 -3.55 -20.31 1.57
CA GLY A 158 -2.12 -20.04 1.28
C GLY A 158 -1.81 -19.92 -0.22
N ILE A 159 -2.81 -19.55 -1.04
CA ILE A 159 -2.67 -19.52 -2.50
C ILE A 159 -1.92 -18.25 -2.93
N ALA A 160 -0.67 -18.40 -3.41
CA ALA A 160 0.06 -17.30 -4.04
C ALA A 160 -0.56 -16.95 -5.40
N THR A 161 -0.97 -15.70 -5.59
CA THR A 161 -1.42 -15.20 -6.90
C THR A 161 -0.24 -14.75 -7.76
N PRO A 162 -0.18 -15.12 -9.05
CA PRO A 162 0.70 -14.44 -9.98
C PRO A 162 0.27 -12.96 -10.05
N GLN A 163 1.24 -12.05 -9.92
CA GLN A 163 0.97 -10.64 -10.10
C GLN A 163 0.46 -10.42 -11.52
N ILE A 164 -0.75 -9.86 -11.69
CA ILE A 164 -1.13 -9.26 -12.97
C ILE A 164 -0.40 -7.92 -13.04
N THR A 165 0.88 -7.97 -13.37
CA THR A 165 1.58 -6.83 -13.96
C THR A 165 1.11 -6.74 -15.42
N ALA A 166 0.78 -5.54 -15.87
CA ALA A 166 0.51 -5.29 -17.27
C ALA A 166 1.79 -5.53 -18.09
N GLY A 167 1.89 -6.71 -18.70
CA GLY A 167 2.59 -7.04 -19.95
C GLY A 167 4.09 -6.77 -20.10
N ALA A 168 4.88 -7.87 -20.13
CA ALA A 168 5.75 -8.25 -21.27
C ALA A 168 6.08 -9.77 -21.23
N PRO A 169 6.03 -10.53 -22.36
CA PRO A 169 6.38 -11.98 -22.41
C PRO A 169 7.89 -12.28 -22.58
N PRO A 170 8.33 -13.54 -22.39
CA PRO A 170 9.64 -13.90 -21.80
C PRO A 170 10.70 -14.43 -22.79
N GLU A 171 11.96 -14.58 -22.34
CA GLU A 171 12.77 -15.81 -22.49
C GLU A 171 14.01 -15.86 -21.53
N VAL A 172 14.00 -16.74 -20.50
CA VAL A 172 14.85 -17.95 -20.21
C VAL A 172 16.34 -17.68 -19.90
N ALA A 173 17.05 -18.21 -18.87
CA ALA A 173 16.91 -19.36 -17.96
C ALA A 173 17.73 -19.13 -16.66
N SER A 174 17.40 -19.86 -15.59
CA SER A 174 18.22 -20.04 -14.37
C SER A 174 19.51 -20.86 -14.61
N PRO A 175 20.50 -20.82 -13.70
CA PRO A 175 20.56 -21.91 -12.71
C PRO A 175 21.06 -21.52 -11.29
N ASP A 176 20.59 -22.31 -10.32
CA ASP A 176 21.20 -22.69 -9.03
C ASP A 176 21.91 -21.65 -8.15
N SER A 177 21.38 -21.45 -6.94
CA SER A 177 22.11 -21.80 -5.71
C SER A 177 21.20 -21.78 -4.48
N THR A 178 21.46 -22.75 -3.60
CA THR A 178 20.90 -23.00 -2.27
C THR A 178 21.09 -21.83 -1.28
N PRO A 179 20.18 -21.66 -0.30
CA PRO A 179 20.28 -20.62 0.72
C PRO A 179 21.22 -21.07 1.86
N GLU A 180 22.19 -20.23 2.21
CA GLU A 180 22.89 -20.33 3.49
C GLU A 180 22.55 -19.13 4.37
N ASP A 181 22.12 -19.44 5.59
CA ASP A 181 22.01 -18.51 6.72
C ASP A 181 23.34 -17.80 6.97
N GLY A 182 23.32 -16.49 7.23
CA GLY A 182 24.53 -15.75 7.56
C GLY A 182 24.30 -14.29 7.90
N ASP A 183 23.86 -14.04 9.13
CA ASP A 183 24.08 -12.79 9.85
C ASP A 183 25.59 -12.44 9.88
N ALA A 184 25.97 -11.35 9.22
CA ALA A 184 27.04 -10.42 9.60
C ALA A 184 27.20 -9.35 8.50
N GLY A 185 27.13 -8.07 8.87
CA GLY A 185 27.23 -6.92 7.97
C GLY A 185 28.37 -7.02 6.96
N VAL A 186 28.00 -7.12 5.68
CA VAL A 186 28.90 -6.99 4.55
C VAL A 186 28.63 -5.62 3.95
N ALA A 187 29.64 -4.76 3.94
CA ALA A 187 29.61 -3.56 3.13
C ALA A 187 29.28 -3.99 1.69
N SER A 188 28.09 -3.62 1.23
CA SER A 188 27.58 -4.08 -0.05
C SER A 188 28.38 -3.42 -1.18
N ASP A 189 29.33 -4.16 -1.78
CA ASP A 189 30.16 -3.74 -2.93
C ASP A 189 29.36 -3.73 -4.25
N VAL A 190 28.13 -3.22 -4.19
CA VAL A 190 27.25 -3.06 -5.35
C VAL A 190 27.31 -1.61 -5.84
N PRO A 191 27.26 -1.35 -7.16
CA PRO A 191 27.45 0.00 -7.70
C PRO A 191 26.42 1.04 -7.25
N TRP A 192 25.25 0.60 -6.78
CA TRP A 192 24.15 1.45 -6.35
C TRP A 192 24.11 1.70 -4.83
N ALA A 193 25.00 1.07 -4.05
CA ALA A 193 25.05 1.30 -2.61
C ALA A 193 25.37 2.77 -2.30
N ASP A 194 24.76 3.31 -1.25
CA ASP A 194 25.11 4.63 -0.74
C ASP A 194 26.38 4.52 0.11
N PRO A 195 27.51 5.13 -0.31
CA PRO A 195 28.77 5.02 0.43
C PRO A 195 28.72 5.67 1.81
N ASP A 196 27.77 6.58 2.03
CA ASP A 196 27.55 7.26 3.31
C ASP A 196 26.86 6.35 4.35
N HIS A 197 26.27 5.23 3.91
CA HIS A 197 25.50 4.28 4.73
C HIS A 197 25.94 2.82 4.50
N PRO A 198 27.21 2.46 4.76
CA PRO A 198 27.74 1.11 4.51
C PRO A 198 27.14 0.02 5.41
N GLU A 199 26.44 0.40 6.48
CA GLU A 199 25.72 -0.50 7.38
C GLU A 199 24.49 -1.16 6.76
N ILE A 200 23.98 -0.65 5.63
CA ILE A 200 22.80 -1.17 4.93
C ILE A 200 23.22 -2.23 3.88
N ASP A 201 22.57 -3.39 3.90
CA ASP A 201 22.77 -4.43 2.90
C ASP A 201 22.01 -4.11 1.60
N TYR A 202 22.67 -3.35 0.70
CA TYR A 202 22.14 -3.01 -0.62
C TYR A 202 22.15 -4.17 -1.63
N ALA A 203 22.68 -5.35 -1.28
CA ALA A 203 22.62 -6.54 -2.12
C ALA A 203 21.33 -7.34 -1.89
N ALA A 204 20.62 -7.10 -0.78
CA ALA A 204 19.34 -7.74 -0.46
C ALA A 204 18.14 -7.04 -1.14
N GLU A 205 17.06 -7.79 -1.36
CA GLU A 205 15.79 -7.20 -1.80
C GLU A 205 15.27 -6.16 -0.77
N PRO A 206 14.68 -5.02 -1.22
CA PRO A 206 14.26 -4.74 -2.59
C PRO A 206 15.27 -3.96 -3.45
N PHE A 207 16.50 -3.74 -2.98
CA PHE A 207 17.44 -2.81 -3.63
C PHE A 207 17.85 -3.20 -5.06
N PRO A 208 18.24 -4.46 -5.36
CA PRO A 208 18.58 -4.87 -6.73
C PRO A 208 17.43 -4.63 -7.72
N SER A 209 16.20 -5.03 -7.36
CA SER A 209 15.01 -4.83 -8.17
C SER A 209 14.71 -3.35 -8.46
N LEU A 210 14.98 -2.48 -7.49
CA LEU A 210 14.78 -1.03 -7.63
C LEU A 210 15.90 -0.35 -8.42
N ALA A 211 17.13 -0.88 -8.37
CA ALA A 211 18.27 -0.35 -9.11
C ALA A 211 18.05 -0.41 -10.64
N GLU A 212 17.27 -1.39 -11.11
CA GLU A 212 16.86 -1.50 -12.52
C GLU A 212 15.88 -0.40 -12.96
N SER A 213 15.29 0.34 -12.01
CA SER A 213 14.18 1.26 -12.24
C SER A 213 14.55 2.76 -12.10
N ASP A 214 15.83 3.12 -12.31
CA ASP A 214 16.37 4.49 -12.20
C ASP A 214 16.23 5.14 -10.80
N PHE A 215 16.18 4.33 -9.75
CA PHE A 215 16.25 4.85 -8.39
C PHE A 215 17.70 5.13 -7.99
N ARG A 216 17.93 6.26 -7.32
CA ARG A 216 19.14 6.48 -6.54
C ARG A 216 18.87 6.14 -5.09
N PHE A 217 19.82 5.53 -4.40
CA PHE A 217 19.67 5.20 -3.00
C PHE A 217 20.38 6.24 -2.12
N LYS A 218 19.68 6.65 -1.06
CA LYS A 218 20.24 7.44 0.04
C LYS A 218 19.77 6.85 1.35
N GLY A 219 20.69 6.22 2.10
CA GLY A 219 20.35 5.38 3.24
C GLY A 219 19.26 4.36 2.89
N TRP A 220 18.16 4.35 3.66
CA TRP A 220 17.00 3.47 3.44
C TRP A 220 16.00 3.98 2.39
N PHE A 221 16.27 5.13 1.77
CA PHE A 221 15.40 5.73 0.76
C PHE A 221 15.86 5.42 -0.66
N ALA A 222 14.94 4.93 -1.49
CA ALA A 222 15.05 4.93 -2.93
C ALA A 222 14.36 6.18 -3.49
N ILE A 223 15.12 7.07 -4.13
CA ILE A 223 14.65 8.34 -4.69
C ILE A 223 14.60 8.24 -6.21
N LYS A 224 13.45 8.57 -6.79
CA LYS A 224 13.26 8.66 -8.24
C LYS A 224 12.74 10.04 -8.61
N GLU A 225 13.48 10.70 -9.48
CA GLU A 225 13.15 12.00 -10.03
C GLU A 225 12.66 11.83 -11.48
N THR A 226 11.50 12.39 -11.78
CA THR A 226 10.85 12.30 -13.10
C THR A 226 10.24 13.64 -13.46
N ARG A 227 9.56 13.72 -14.61
CA ARG A 227 8.77 14.88 -15.02
C ARG A 227 7.35 14.48 -15.36
N ALA A 228 6.39 15.35 -15.10
CA ALA A 228 5.01 15.15 -15.53
C ALA A 228 4.91 15.23 -17.06
N ALA A 229 4.19 14.30 -17.68
CA ALA A 229 4.10 14.23 -19.14
C ALA A 229 3.29 15.39 -19.76
N VAL A 230 2.50 16.11 -18.96
CA VAL A 230 1.59 17.16 -19.45
C VAL A 230 2.31 18.50 -19.57
N ASP A 231 3.17 18.84 -18.60
CA ASP A 231 3.76 20.18 -18.47
C ASP A 231 5.25 20.16 -18.07
N ASP A 232 5.90 19.00 -18.10
CA ASP A 232 7.29 18.78 -17.70
C ASP A 232 7.62 19.20 -16.26
N SER A 233 6.61 19.40 -15.40
CA SER A 233 6.82 19.76 -14.01
C SER A 233 7.64 18.67 -13.28
N PRO A 234 8.63 19.03 -12.45
CA PRO A 234 9.41 18.06 -11.69
C PRO A 234 8.52 17.21 -10.78
N LYS A 235 8.81 15.91 -10.73
CA LYS A 235 8.17 14.94 -9.85
C LYS A 235 9.22 14.17 -9.09
N VAL A 236 9.00 13.97 -7.80
CA VAL A 236 9.89 13.17 -6.95
C VAL A 236 9.08 12.14 -6.20
N LEU A 237 9.63 10.94 -6.14
CA LEU A 237 9.15 9.83 -5.35
C LEU A 237 10.33 9.26 -4.55
N ALA A 238 10.35 9.53 -3.25
CA ALA A 238 11.27 8.90 -2.32
C ALA A 238 10.51 7.86 -1.49
N ILE A 239 10.99 6.61 -1.48
CA ILE A 239 10.35 5.50 -0.77
C ILE A 239 11.34 4.94 0.24
N ASN A 240 10.95 4.91 1.51
CA ASN A 240 11.72 4.25 2.56
C ASN A 240 11.34 2.77 2.66
N PHE A 241 12.34 1.90 2.65
CA PHE A 241 12.18 0.45 2.72
C PHE A 241 12.72 -0.19 4.00
N SER A 242 13.07 0.59 5.03
CA SER A 242 13.58 0.02 6.31
C SER A 242 12.58 -0.87 7.04
N ALA A 243 11.28 -0.67 6.81
CA ALA A 243 10.19 -1.51 7.34
C ALA A 243 9.72 -2.59 6.33
N PHE A 244 10.47 -2.79 5.25
CA PHE A 244 10.16 -3.80 4.24
C PHE A 244 10.50 -5.19 4.77
N ASP A 245 9.55 -6.11 4.66
CA ASP A 245 9.73 -7.52 5.02
C ASP A 245 9.67 -8.36 3.75
N THR A 246 10.81 -8.95 3.37
CA THR A 246 10.96 -9.82 2.19
C THR A 246 10.18 -11.13 2.31
N LYS A 247 9.83 -11.54 3.53
CA LYS A 247 9.06 -12.75 3.82
C LYS A 247 7.55 -12.47 3.87
N ALA A 248 7.15 -11.22 4.05
CA ALA A 248 5.76 -10.81 4.09
C ALA A 248 5.17 -10.67 2.67
N PHE A 249 4.29 -11.61 2.30
CA PHE A 249 3.54 -11.59 1.04
C PHE A 249 2.56 -10.41 0.91
N SER A 250 2.11 -9.89 2.05
CA SER A 250 1.23 -8.71 2.20
C SER A 250 1.71 -7.90 3.40
N GLY A 251 1.37 -6.61 3.49
CA GLY A 251 1.79 -5.80 4.65
C GLY A 251 3.18 -5.18 4.52
N GLN A 252 3.70 -5.05 3.30
CA GLN A 252 4.93 -4.30 3.01
C GLN A 252 4.71 -2.83 3.36
N ARG A 253 5.19 -2.44 4.53
CA ARG A 253 5.04 -1.08 5.06
C ARG A 253 6.07 -0.17 4.43
N ARG A 254 5.60 0.91 3.85
CA ARG A 254 6.44 1.88 3.15
C ARG A 254 6.06 3.28 3.56
N LEU A 255 7.07 4.11 3.75
CA LEU A 255 6.90 5.56 3.89
C LEU A 255 7.30 6.19 2.57
N LEU A 256 6.42 7.01 2.00
CA LEU A 256 6.68 7.69 0.75
C LEU A 256 6.69 9.20 1.02
N LEU A 257 7.74 9.88 0.56
CA LEU A 257 7.81 11.33 0.46
C LEU A 257 7.74 11.68 -1.02
N GLN A 258 6.81 12.55 -1.39
CA GLN A 258 6.53 12.81 -2.80
C GLN A 258 6.38 14.30 -3.09
N CYS A 259 6.70 14.66 -4.33
CA CYS A 259 6.25 15.88 -4.95
C CYS A 259 5.53 15.53 -6.25
N VAL A 260 4.26 15.92 -6.38
CA VAL A 260 3.47 15.76 -7.61
C VAL A 260 2.74 17.07 -7.87
N GLU A 261 2.94 17.65 -9.06
CA GLU A 261 2.30 18.91 -9.47
C GLU A 261 2.50 20.04 -8.45
N GLY A 262 3.73 20.16 -7.92
CA GLY A 262 4.07 21.17 -6.90
C GLY A 262 3.46 20.92 -5.51
N THR A 263 2.77 19.79 -5.31
CA THR A 263 2.16 19.43 -4.03
C THR A 263 3.03 18.42 -3.29
N PRO A 264 3.64 18.81 -2.15
CA PRO A 264 4.38 17.87 -1.33
C PRO A 264 3.41 16.96 -0.56
N SER A 265 3.78 15.69 -0.40
CA SER A 265 2.99 14.75 0.38
C SER A 265 3.86 13.72 1.11
N VAL A 266 3.29 13.21 2.20
CA VAL A 266 3.80 12.06 2.96
C VAL A 266 2.71 11.02 2.95
N VAL A 267 3.06 9.79 2.56
CA VAL A 267 2.12 8.67 2.51
C VAL A 267 2.68 7.51 3.31
N TYR A 268 1.86 6.96 4.20
CA TYR A 268 2.11 5.69 4.86
C TYR A 268 1.28 4.63 4.14
N ASP A 269 1.96 3.78 3.37
CA ASP A 269 1.37 2.60 2.74
C ASP A 269 1.59 1.41 3.66
N THR A 270 0.50 0.84 4.15
CA THR A 270 0.51 -0.32 5.05
C THR A 270 0.62 -1.64 4.30
N GLY A 271 0.54 -1.64 2.96
CA GLY A 271 0.53 -2.83 2.10
C GLY A 271 -0.81 -3.58 2.10
N ASP A 272 -1.55 -3.50 3.20
CA ASP A 272 -2.87 -4.11 3.42
C ASP A 272 -4.01 -3.10 3.32
N ILE A 273 -5.22 -3.58 3.04
CA ILE A 273 -6.41 -2.74 3.07
C ILE A 273 -6.74 -2.39 4.53
N ILE A 274 -6.84 -1.09 4.81
CA ILE A 274 -7.38 -0.52 6.04
C ILE A 274 -8.88 -0.31 5.83
N LEU A 275 -9.67 -1.09 6.56
CA LEU A 275 -11.11 -0.87 6.64
C LEU A 275 -11.35 0.30 7.60
N SER A 276 -11.64 1.48 7.10
CA SER A 276 -12.03 2.64 7.91
C SER A 276 -13.54 2.68 8.14
N ASP A 277 -14.02 3.60 8.97
CA ASP A 277 -15.43 3.99 8.91
C ASP A 277 -15.68 4.67 7.56
N PHE A 278 -16.52 4.07 6.71
CA PHE A 278 -16.83 4.58 5.36
C PHE A 278 -17.48 5.97 5.35
N GLN A 279 -17.87 6.51 6.52
CA GLN A 279 -18.30 7.92 6.66
C GLN A 279 -17.12 8.90 6.86
N SER A 280 -15.91 8.39 7.12
CA SER A 280 -14.70 9.17 7.34
C SER A 280 -13.77 9.06 6.15
N ASN A 281 -13.34 10.21 5.61
CA ASN A 281 -12.26 10.28 4.60
C ASN A 281 -10.86 10.31 5.25
N THR A 282 -10.76 9.94 6.52
CA THR A 282 -9.53 9.98 7.30
C THR A 282 -9.35 8.72 8.14
N ILE A 283 -8.09 8.39 8.43
CA ILE A 283 -7.70 7.34 9.35
C ILE A 283 -6.95 7.95 10.56
N PRO A 284 -7.18 7.44 11.77
CA PRO A 284 -6.34 7.74 12.92
C PRO A 284 -4.93 7.17 12.71
N VAL A 285 -3.92 7.99 12.96
CA VAL A 285 -2.52 7.61 12.90
C VAL A 285 -1.81 8.09 14.16
N VAL A 286 -1.25 7.19 14.94
CA VAL A 286 -0.32 7.53 16.01
C VAL A 286 1.05 7.71 15.39
N VAL A 287 1.64 8.87 15.65
CA VAL A 287 2.97 9.25 15.16
C VAL A 287 3.92 9.36 16.33
N ARG A 288 5.12 8.83 16.20
CA ARG A 288 6.22 9.12 17.12
C ARG A 288 7.51 9.31 16.33
N ILE A 289 8.11 10.48 16.47
CA ILE A 289 9.41 10.81 15.87
C ILE A 289 10.45 10.67 16.99
N ASP A 290 11.46 9.85 16.76
CA ASP A 290 12.50 9.52 17.75
C ASP A 290 11.92 9.12 19.11
N ASP A 291 12.42 9.72 20.19
CA ASP A 291 11.98 9.49 21.56
C ASP A 291 10.88 10.45 22.02
N ALA A 292 10.38 11.33 21.13
CA ALA A 292 9.33 12.28 21.45
C ALA A 292 8.04 11.59 21.93
N ALA A 293 7.12 12.35 22.53
CA ALA A 293 5.82 11.82 22.91
C ALA A 293 5.05 11.37 21.66
N ALA A 294 4.32 10.26 21.76
CA ALA A 294 3.45 9.81 20.68
C ALA A 294 2.25 10.77 20.53
N GLU A 295 1.94 11.13 19.30
CA GLU A 295 0.86 12.06 18.96
C GLU A 295 -0.21 11.38 18.11
N ASN A 296 -1.47 11.60 18.47
CA ASN A 296 -2.59 11.16 17.65
C ASN A 296 -2.87 12.18 16.56
N GLN A 297 -2.83 11.72 15.31
CA GLN A 297 -3.14 12.53 14.14
C GLN A 297 -4.26 11.88 13.32
N SER A 298 -4.86 12.70 12.45
CA SER A 298 -5.86 12.24 11.46
C SER A 298 -5.30 12.47 10.07
N TRP A 299 -5.04 11.39 9.34
CA TRP A 299 -4.46 11.38 8.00
C TRP A 299 -5.53 11.11 6.96
N SER A 300 -5.44 11.71 5.78
CA SER A 300 -6.39 11.47 4.70
C SER A 300 -6.24 10.04 4.20
N GLN A 301 -7.35 9.31 4.12
CA GLN A 301 -7.34 7.92 3.64
C GLN A 301 -6.96 7.87 2.16
N LEU A 302 -6.12 6.91 1.78
CA LEU A 302 -5.77 6.69 0.37
C LEU A 302 -6.93 6.05 -0.39
N THR A 303 -7.09 6.37 -1.67
CA THR A 303 -8.17 5.86 -2.55
C THR A 303 -8.07 4.36 -2.81
N ASN A 304 -6.89 3.77 -2.69
CA ASN A 304 -6.68 2.32 -2.74
C ASN A 304 -6.97 1.62 -1.40
N ASN A 305 -7.39 2.39 -0.38
CA ASN A 305 -7.62 1.97 1.00
C ASN A 305 -6.42 1.31 1.69
N LYS A 306 -5.18 1.50 1.21
CA LYS A 306 -3.99 0.84 1.78
C LYS A 306 -3.20 1.66 2.78
N GLY A 307 -3.78 2.72 3.32
CA GLY A 307 -3.03 3.63 4.18
C GLY A 307 -3.66 5.01 4.26
N GLY A 308 -2.82 5.96 4.68
CA GLY A 308 -3.18 7.37 4.74
C GLY A 308 -2.02 8.26 4.33
N GLY A 309 -2.33 9.55 4.11
CA GLY A 309 -1.33 10.55 3.80
C GLY A 309 -1.66 11.94 4.30
N LEU A 310 -0.62 12.76 4.36
CA LEU A 310 -0.66 14.20 4.57
C LEU A 310 -0.25 14.88 3.27
N PHE A 311 -1.05 15.83 2.81
CA PHE A 311 -0.89 16.48 1.50
C PHE A 311 -0.76 18.00 1.65
N GLY A 312 -0.06 18.64 0.72
CA GLY A 312 0.19 20.08 0.71
C GLY A 312 0.92 20.53 1.98
N GLU A 313 0.46 21.63 2.59
CA GLU A 313 1.05 22.22 3.79
C GLU A 313 1.20 21.23 4.96
N ARG A 314 0.25 20.32 5.16
CA ARG A 314 0.35 19.30 6.23
C ARG A 314 1.46 18.29 5.92
N GLY A 315 1.60 17.91 4.65
CA GLY A 315 2.68 17.04 4.18
C GLY A 315 4.04 17.71 4.32
N LEU A 316 4.16 18.97 3.87
CA LEU A 316 5.40 19.74 3.97
C LEU A 316 5.86 19.91 5.43
N ARG A 317 4.97 20.30 6.34
CA ARG A 317 5.31 20.41 7.77
C ARG A 317 5.78 19.08 8.35
N PHE A 318 5.16 17.96 7.95
CA PHE A 318 5.60 16.64 8.38
C PHE A 318 7.00 16.31 7.83
N ILE A 319 7.26 16.56 6.54
CA ILE A 319 8.59 16.37 5.94
C ILE A 319 9.65 17.18 6.69
N ARG A 320 9.36 18.45 7.04
CA ARG A 320 10.27 19.29 7.84
C ARG A 320 10.56 18.65 9.20
N SER A 321 9.54 18.11 9.87
CA SER A 321 9.75 17.45 11.17
C SER A 321 10.59 16.17 11.09
N LEU A 322 10.73 15.57 9.90
CA LEU A 322 11.59 14.41 9.69
C LEU A 322 13.03 14.77 9.29
N TYR A 323 13.34 16.04 8.98
CA TYR A 323 14.60 16.44 8.33
C TYR A 323 15.86 16.08 9.14
N ASP A 324 15.74 16.12 10.47
CA ASP A 324 16.81 15.80 11.43
C ASP A 324 16.44 14.61 12.33
N ALA A 325 15.38 13.87 11.99
CA ALA A 325 14.93 12.71 12.76
C ALA A 325 15.69 11.44 12.36
N GLU A 326 15.88 10.54 13.31
CA GLU A 326 16.56 9.26 13.10
C GLU A 326 15.56 8.11 12.90
N THR A 327 14.44 8.14 13.62
CA THR A 327 13.41 7.10 13.55
C THR A 327 12.00 7.68 13.50
N LEU A 328 11.13 7.00 12.77
CA LEU A 328 9.70 7.31 12.73
C LEU A 328 8.89 6.04 13.02
N PHE A 329 8.06 6.09 14.06
CA PHE A 329 7.04 5.08 14.29
C PHE A 329 5.67 5.61 13.86
N LEU A 330 4.95 4.77 13.10
CA LEU A 330 3.58 5.01 12.67
C LEU A 330 2.71 3.82 13.04
N ARG A 331 1.55 4.10 13.63
CA ARG A 331 0.45 3.14 13.81
C ARG A 331 -0.79 3.71 13.16
N ALA A 332 -1.21 3.12 12.05
CA ALA A 332 -2.56 3.37 11.53
C ALA A 332 -3.53 2.42 12.23
N GLU A 333 -4.72 2.91 12.59
CA GLU A 333 -5.77 2.08 13.19
C GLU A 333 -6.96 1.97 12.23
N GLY A 334 -7.30 0.73 11.89
CA GLY A 334 -8.49 0.36 11.14
C GLY A 334 -9.67 0.02 12.05
N LYS A 335 -10.77 -0.40 11.45
CA LYS A 335 -11.98 -0.79 12.17
C LYS A 335 -11.70 -1.96 13.11
N ARG A 336 -12.43 -1.99 14.23
CA ARG A 336 -12.30 -3.00 15.30
C ARG A 336 -10.95 -2.96 16.04
N GLY A 337 -10.23 -1.85 15.98
CA GLY A 337 -8.95 -1.67 16.70
C GLY A 337 -7.80 -2.44 16.06
N ARG A 338 -7.88 -2.76 14.76
CA ARG A 338 -6.79 -3.40 14.04
C ARG A 338 -5.68 -2.37 13.79
N GLU A 339 -4.47 -2.69 14.22
CA GLU A 339 -3.33 -1.78 14.16
C GLU A 339 -2.37 -2.19 13.03
N TYR A 340 -1.81 -1.20 12.35
CA TYR A 340 -0.84 -1.36 11.26
C TYR A 340 0.40 -0.57 11.64
N ASP A 341 1.31 -1.23 12.34
CA ASP A 341 2.48 -0.62 12.95
C ASP A 341 3.71 -0.73 12.05
N ALA A 342 4.45 0.36 11.90
CA ALA A 342 5.75 0.37 11.26
C ALA A 342 6.71 1.25 12.03
N ARG A 343 7.97 0.81 12.14
CA ARG A 343 9.08 1.66 12.54
C ARG A 343 10.00 1.80 11.34
N PHE A 344 10.28 3.04 10.95
CA PHE A 344 11.16 3.39 9.87
C PHE A 344 12.47 3.95 10.46
N ASP A 345 13.58 3.45 9.94
CA ASP A 345 14.89 4.08 10.03
C ASP A 345 14.96 5.17 8.96
N LEU A 346 15.33 6.39 9.36
CA LEU A 346 15.32 7.58 8.53
C LEU A 346 16.69 7.92 7.95
N ALA A 347 17.67 7.01 7.97
CA ALA A 347 18.93 7.18 7.24
C ALA A 347 18.65 7.58 5.77
N GLY A 348 19.18 8.73 5.35
CA GLY A 348 18.94 9.31 4.02
C GLY A 348 17.68 10.18 3.87
N VAL A 349 16.94 10.45 4.95
CA VAL A 349 15.73 11.30 4.90
C VAL A 349 16.03 12.72 4.46
N ARG A 350 17.19 13.27 4.83
CA ARG A 350 17.61 14.64 4.46
C ARG A 350 17.64 14.82 2.94
N ALA A 351 18.35 13.93 2.24
CA ALA A 351 18.42 13.96 0.78
C ALA A 351 17.04 13.78 0.13
N SER A 352 16.19 12.93 0.71
CA SER A 352 14.82 12.70 0.23
C SER A 352 13.93 13.93 0.41
N ALA A 353 14.00 14.58 1.57
CA ALA A 353 13.28 15.81 1.86
C ALA A 353 13.73 16.96 0.96
N GLU A 354 15.04 17.10 0.73
CA GLU A 354 15.62 18.10 -0.18
C GLU A 354 15.18 17.88 -1.62
N ALA A 355 15.17 16.64 -2.11
CA ALA A 355 14.67 16.31 -3.45
C ALA A 355 13.19 16.68 -3.60
N VAL A 356 12.35 16.36 -2.60
CA VAL A 356 10.92 16.72 -2.61
C VAL A 356 10.73 18.24 -2.57
N ALA A 357 11.46 18.93 -1.71
CA ALA A 357 11.40 20.38 -1.58
C ALA A 357 11.82 21.11 -2.86
N ALA A 358 12.92 20.64 -3.46
CA ALA A 358 13.44 21.16 -4.72
C ALA A 358 12.44 20.97 -5.87
N ALA A 359 11.84 19.79 -6.00
CA ALA A 359 10.87 19.51 -7.04
C ALA A 359 9.58 20.31 -6.88
N CYS A 360 9.17 20.57 -5.63
CA CYS A 360 7.96 21.34 -5.33
C CYS A 360 8.19 22.87 -5.28
N GLY A 361 9.44 23.33 -5.33
CA GLY A 361 9.77 24.76 -5.20
C GLY A 361 9.40 25.34 -3.84
N VAL A 362 9.48 24.53 -2.78
CA VAL A 362 9.11 24.89 -1.40
C VAL A 362 10.32 24.79 -0.48
N SER A 363 10.36 25.59 0.60
CA SER A 363 11.47 25.54 1.57
C SER A 363 11.25 24.48 2.66
N LEU A 364 12.33 23.84 3.09
CA LEU A 364 12.37 23.03 4.31
C LEU A 364 12.58 23.87 5.57
N LEU A 365 12.94 25.14 5.42
CA LEU A 365 12.99 26.08 6.53
C LEU A 365 11.57 26.50 6.91
N ASP A 366 11.35 26.73 8.20
CA ASP A 366 10.07 27.24 8.70
C ASP A 366 9.99 28.76 8.52
N LEU A 367 9.87 29.18 7.26
CA LEU A 367 9.73 30.58 6.87
C LEU A 367 8.30 31.05 7.07
N ASP A 368 8.14 32.14 7.80
CA ASP A 368 6.85 32.77 8.00
C ASP A 368 6.49 33.73 6.86
N ARG A 369 5.33 34.38 6.98
CA ARG A 369 4.84 35.31 5.96
C ARG A 369 5.73 36.55 5.80
N ASP A 370 6.34 37.02 6.89
CA ASP A 370 7.20 38.19 6.87
C ASP A 370 8.58 37.84 6.28
N ASP A 371 9.09 36.63 6.52
CA ASP A 371 10.27 36.09 5.82
C ASP A 371 10.04 36.06 4.31
N TYR A 372 8.90 35.52 3.85
CA TYR A 372 8.57 35.50 2.43
C TYR A 372 8.48 36.91 1.83
N ARG A 373 7.91 37.89 2.55
CA ARG A 373 7.87 39.29 2.10
C ARG A 373 9.28 39.87 1.97
N ALA A 374 10.15 39.58 2.92
CA ALA A 374 11.54 40.04 2.89
C ALA A 374 12.28 39.44 1.69
N ILE A 375 12.16 38.13 1.47
CA ILE A 375 12.77 37.43 0.34
C ILE A 375 12.25 37.98 -1.00
N GLN A 376 10.93 38.13 -1.17
CA GLN A 376 10.33 38.74 -2.36
C GLN A 376 10.84 40.16 -2.62
N THR A 377 11.02 40.97 -1.56
CA THR A 377 11.56 42.32 -1.65
C THR A 377 13.02 42.30 -2.09
N LEU A 378 13.83 41.39 -1.54
CA LEU A 378 15.23 41.24 -1.91
C LEU A 378 15.40 40.78 -3.37
N LEU A 379 14.59 39.82 -3.83
CA LEU A 379 14.54 39.39 -5.22
C LEU A 379 14.25 40.58 -6.16
N ASN A 380 13.21 41.34 -5.87
CA ASN A 380 12.83 42.52 -6.67
C ASN A 380 13.95 43.57 -6.70
N ASN A 381 14.60 43.84 -5.56
CA ASN A 381 15.72 44.78 -5.47
C ASN A 381 16.95 44.30 -6.25
N ALA A 382 17.16 42.98 -6.33
CA ALA A 382 18.21 42.35 -7.13
C ALA A 382 17.86 42.24 -8.63
N GLY A 383 16.66 42.69 -9.04
CA GLY A 383 16.23 42.70 -10.44
C GLY A 383 15.43 41.48 -10.88
N PHE A 384 15.11 40.56 -9.96
CA PHE A 384 14.29 39.37 -10.21
C PHE A 384 12.84 39.64 -9.82
N ASN A 385 11.95 39.73 -10.81
CA ASN A 385 10.56 40.15 -10.58
C ASN A 385 9.71 39.06 -9.88
N ALA A 386 9.62 39.15 -8.55
CA ALA A 386 8.82 38.28 -7.70
C ALA A 386 7.36 38.76 -7.55
N GLY A 387 6.96 39.86 -8.21
CA GLY A 387 5.66 40.49 -8.07
C GLY A 387 5.57 41.38 -6.83
N THR A 388 4.35 41.55 -6.29
CA THR A 388 4.16 42.34 -5.06
C THR A 388 4.62 41.53 -3.85
N PRO A 389 5.49 42.08 -2.96
CA PRO A 389 5.90 41.38 -1.74
C PRO A 389 4.75 41.21 -0.73
N ASP A 390 3.92 40.19 -0.93
CA ASP A 390 2.70 39.90 -0.16
C ASP A 390 2.85 38.76 0.86
N GLY A 391 4.01 38.08 0.83
CA GLY A 391 4.34 36.94 1.68
C GLY A 391 3.69 35.64 1.23
N VAL A 392 3.15 35.58 0.02
CA VAL A 392 2.58 34.37 -0.59
C VAL A 392 3.58 33.81 -1.59
N TRP A 393 4.13 32.63 -1.33
CA TRP A 393 5.11 32.00 -2.20
C TRP A 393 4.47 31.32 -3.43
N GLY A 394 4.00 32.14 -4.37
CA GLY A 394 3.35 31.70 -5.61
C GLY A 394 4.32 31.52 -6.80
N SER A 395 3.75 31.25 -7.97
CA SER A 395 4.49 31.01 -9.22
C SER A 395 5.43 32.16 -9.62
N GLY A 396 5.03 33.42 -9.38
CA GLY A 396 5.87 34.59 -9.62
C GLY A 396 7.11 34.61 -8.73
N SER A 397 6.95 34.32 -7.44
CA SER A 397 8.07 34.23 -6.50
C SER A 397 8.99 33.06 -6.82
N GLN A 398 8.44 31.88 -7.14
CA GLN A 398 9.23 30.73 -7.56
C GLN A 398 10.01 31.02 -8.85
N SER A 399 9.42 31.70 -9.84
CA SER A 399 10.10 32.05 -11.09
C SER A 399 11.23 33.05 -10.87
N ALA A 400 11.01 34.06 -10.03
CA ALA A 400 12.06 35.01 -9.65
C ALA A 400 13.19 34.33 -8.89
N MET A 401 12.84 33.39 -8.00
CA MET A 401 13.83 32.62 -7.24
C MET A 401 14.67 31.73 -8.15
N LYS A 402 14.06 31.04 -9.12
CA LYS A 402 14.80 30.26 -10.13
C LYS A 402 15.79 31.12 -10.89
N ALA A 403 15.35 32.30 -11.35
CA ALA A 403 16.23 33.23 -12.05
C ALA A 403 17.38 33.74 -11.16
N PHE A 404 17.13 33.99 -9.88
CA PHE A 404 18.19 34.33 -8.91
C PHE A 404 19.17 33.16 -8.74
N GLN A 405 18.67 31.94 -8.56
CA GLN A 405 19.48 30.74 -8.41
C GLN A 405 20.36 30.51 -9.64
N GLU A 406 19.80 30.59 -10.84
CA GLU A 406 20.54 30.47 -12.11
C GLU A 406 21.63 31.54 -12.23
N ALA A 407 21.34 32.79 -11.84
CA ALA A 407 22.30 33.88 -11.89
C ALA A 407 23.46 33.74 -10.88
N ASN A 408 23.31 32.88 -9.87
CA ASN A 408 24.30 32.62 -8.83
C ASN A 408 24.86 31.19 -8.89
N ASP A 409 24.72 30.50 -10.04
CA ASP A 409 25.20 29.13 -10.27
C ASP A 409 24.66 28.11 -9.25
N LEU A 410 23.44 28.34 -8.74
CA LEU A 410 22.71 27.44 -7.84
C LEU A 410 21.67 26.60 -8.63
N PRO A 411 21.29 25.42 -8.12
CA PRO A 411 20.18 24.66 -8.69
C PRO A 411 18.88 25.49 -8.72
N ALA A 412 18.28 25.60 -9.91
CA ALA A 412 17.07 26.40 -10.17
C ALA A 412 15.78 25.71 -9.66
N THR A 413 15.71 25.47 -8.36
CA THR A 413 14.58 24.79 -7.70
C THR A 413 13.35 25.70 -7.57
N GLY A 414 13.56 27.00 -7.42
CA GLY A 414 12.53 27.99 -7.08
C GLY A 414 12.14 27.96 -5.60
N ALA A 415 12.75 27.10 -4.80
CA ALA A 415 12.61 27.07 -3.36
C ALA A 415 13.57 28.09 -2.71
N PRO A 416 13.15 28.82 -1.67
CA PRO A 416 14.07 29.55 -0.79
C PRO A 416 14.78 28.57 0.13
N ASP A 417 15.70 27.78 -0.42
CA ASP A 417 16.54 26.84 0.33
C ASP A 417 17.69 27.55 1.04
N ARG A 418 18.34 26.83 1.96
CA ARG A 418 19.41 27.40 2.81
C ARG A 418 20.55 28.00 1.99
N ALA A 419 21.04 27.28 0.98
CA ALA A 419 22.14 27.75 0.12
C ALA A 419 21.76 29.03 -0.63
N THR A 420 20.52 29.10 -1.12
CA THR A 420 20.01 30.28 -1.82
C THR A 420 19.89 31.49 -0.90
N LEU A 421 19.36 31.30 0.31
CA LEU A 421 19.21 32.38 1.28
C LEU A 421 20.57 32.87 1.82
N GLU A 422 21.53 31.97 2.01
CA GLU A 422 22.92 32.34 2.33
C GLU A 422 23.56 33.19 1.21
N ALA A 423 23.35 32.81 -0.07
CA ALA A 423 23.79 33.60 -1.22
C ALA A 423 23.12 34.99 -1.29
N MET A 424 21.89 35.12 -0.78
CA MET A 424 21.20 36.41 -0.61
C MET A 424 21.70 37.21 0.61
N GLY A 425 22.57 36.64 1.44
CA GLY A 425 23.08 37.25 2.67
C GLY A 425 22.16 37.10 3.88
N ILE A 426 21.22 36.16 3.85
CA ILE A 426 20.31 35.82 4.95
C ILE A 426 20.92 34.65 5.72
N SER A 427 21.05 34.79 7.04
CA SER A 427 21.58 33.75 7.93
C SER A 427 20.53 33.33 8.94
N PHE A 428 20.56 32.05 9.33
CA PHE A 428 19.61 31.39 10.24
C PHE A 428 20.31 30.75 11.42
#